data_AF-A0A958F9D3-F1
#
_entry.id   AF-A0A958F9D3-F1
#
_cell.length_a   1.000
_cell.length_b   1.000
_cell.length_c   1.000
_cell.angle_alpha   90.00
_cell.angle_beta   90.00
_cell.angle_gamma   90.00
#
_symmetry.space_group_name_H-M   'P 1'
#
loop_
_entity.id
_entity.type
_entity.pdbx_description
1 polymer ?
#
loop_
_entity_poly.entity_id
_entity_poly.type
_entity_poly.pdbx_seq_one_letter_code
_entity_poly.pdbx_strand_id
1 'polypeptide(L)'
;MPIDEIALNFSPAGLLVMNIVLGIVMFGIALDMKLGDFKLIVNLPRSMLIGLLGQFLLLPALTFMLVYLLRPAPSMALGMILVAACPGGNISNFFTHLARGNTALSVCMSAVST
;
A
#
# COMPACT_ATOMS: atom_id res chain seq x y z
N MET A 1 -0.20 26.98 -15.78
CA MET A 1 -1.32 26.03 -15.94
C MET A 1 -1.57 25.43 -14.58
N PRO A 2 -2.80 25.48 -14.05
CA PRO A 2 -3.16 24.68 -12.89
C PRO A 2 -2.95 23.20 -13.23
N ILE A 3 -2.40 22.44 -12.27
CA ILE A 3 -2.05 21.02 -12.46
C ILE A 3 -3.30 20.19 -12.86
N ASP A 4 -4.48 20.64 -12.46
CA ASP A 4 -5.77 20.01 -12.76
C ASP A 4 -6.19 20.09 -14.24
N GLU A 5 -5.57 20.97 -15.04
CA GLU A 5 -5.86 21.10 -16.48
C GLU A 5 -4.99 20.19 -17.36
N ILE A 6 -4.01 19.49 -16.77
CA ILE A 6 -3.10 18.59 -17.51
C ILE A 6 -3.85 17.29 -17.81
N ALA A 7 -4.31 17.14 -19.05
CA ALA A 7 -4.90 15.90 -19.54
C ALA A 7 -3.80 14.87 -19.87
N LEU A 8 -3.66 13.84 -19.03
CA LEU A 8 -2.82 12.68 -19.32
C LEU A 8 -3.52 11.78 -20.35
N ASN A 9 -3.04 11.78 -21.59
CA ASN A 9 -3.52 10.87 -22.63
C ASN A 9 -2.90 9.48 -22.43
N PHE A 10 -3.62 8.59 -21.76
CA PHE A 10 -3.24 7.19 -21.66
C PHE A 10 -3.63 6.46 -22.95
N SER A 11 -2.62 5.99 -23.70
CA SER A 11 -2.89 5.15 -24.86
C SER A 11 -3.46 3.79 -24.40
N PRO A 12 -4.40 3.18 -25.16
CA PRO A 12 -4.91 1.84 -24.83
C PRO A 12 -3.81 0.79 -24.69
N ALA A 13 -2.76 0.91 -25.50
CA ALA A 13 -1.57 0.07 -25.39
C ALA A 13 -0.81 0.29 -24.06
N GLY A 14 -0.66 1.54 -23.61
CA GLY A 14 -0.04 1.87 -22.33
C GLY A 14 -0.81 1.32 -21.12
N LEU A 15 -2.14 1.40 -21.14
CA LEU A 15 -2.99 0.81 -20.11
C LEU A 15 -2.84 -0.72 -20.06
N LEU A 16 -2.79 -1.37 -21.22
CA LEU A 16 -2.59 -2.81 -21.32
C LEU A 16 -1.24 -3.23 -20.72
N VAL A 17 -0.17 -2.51 -21.07
CA VAL A 17 1.17 -2.75 -20.50
C VAL A 17 1.18 -2.56 -18.98
N MET A 18 0.57 -1.48 -18.47
CA MET A 18 0.48 -1.24 -17.03
C MET A 18 -0.25 -2.38 -16.30
N ASN A 19 -1.37 -2.84 -16.84
CA ASN A 19 -2.13 -3.95 -16.27
C ASN A 19 -1.33 -5.27 -16.28
N ILE A 20 -0.59 -5.56 -17.35
CA ILE A 20 0.29 -6.74 -17.40
C ILE A 20 1.37 -6.64 -16.33
N VAL A 21 2.02 -5.48 -16.20
CA VAL A 21 3.08 -5.27 -15.20
C VAL A 21 2.53 -5.42 -13.79
N LEU A 22 1.39 -4.79 -13.49
CA LEU A 22 0.68 -4.96 -12.21
C LEU A 22 0.35 -6.43 -11.94
N GLY A 23 -0.16 -7.14 -12.96
CA GLY A 23 -0.45 -8.57 -12.86
C GLY A 23 0.78 -9.42 -12.53
N ILE A 24 1.91 -9.18 -13.18
CA ILE A 24 3.18 -9.87 -12.91
C ILE A 24 3.68 -9.55 -11.50
N VAL A 25 3.60 -8.28 -11.07
CA VAL A 25 4.02 -7.87 -9.72
C VAL A 25 3.15 -8.55 -8.66
N MET A 26 1.82 -8.53 -8.81
CA MET A 26 0.90 -9.21 -7.87
C MET A 26 1.09 -10.73 -7.88
N PHE A 27 1.36 -11.33 -9.04
CA PHE A 27 1.70 -12.75 -9.14
C PHE A 27 3.00 -13.09 -8.41
N GLY A 28 4.02 -12.24 -8.53
CA GLY A 28 5.27 -12.37 -7.77
C GLY A 28 5.05 -12.29 -6.27
N ILE A 29 4.18 -11.39 -5.80
CA ILE A 29 3.78 -11.31 -4.38
C ILE A 29 3.07 -12.60 -3.95
N ALA A 30 2.17 -13.14 -4.77
CA ALA A 30 1.45 -14.38 -4.47
C ALA A 30 2.38 -15.61 -4.36
N LEU A 31 3.45 -15.68 -5.18
CA LEU A 31 4.44 -16.76 -5.12
C LEU A 31 5.31 -16.73 -3.85
N ASP A 32 5.50 -15.55 -3.25
CA ASP A 32 6.32 -15.39 -2.04
C ASP A 32 5.55 -15.73 -0.75
N MET A 33 4.22 -15.78 -0.81
CA MET A 33 3.38 -16.19 0.33
C MET A 33 3.57 -17.66 0.70
N LYS A 34 3.81 -17.92 1.99
CA LYS A 34 3.91 -19.28 2.52
C LYS A 34 2.68 -19.60 3.36
N LEU A 35 2.28 -20.88 3.33
CA LEU A 35 1.23 -21.41 4.22
C LEU A 35 1.50 -21.15 5.71
N GLY A 36 2.78 -21.04 6.09
CA GLY A 36 3.20 -20.70 7.45
C GLY A 36 2.84 -19.29 7.90
N ASP A 37 2.74 -18.33 6.98
CA ASP A 37 2.39 -16.93 7.29
C ASP A 37 0.95 -16.85 7.82
N PHE A 38 0.04 -17.64 7.24
CA PHE A 38 -1.34 -17.77 7.72
C PHE A 38 -1.46 -18.31 9.14
N LYS A 39 -0.51 -19.14 9.59
CA LYS A 39 -0.50 -19.64 10.97
C LYS A 39 -0.10 -18.55 11.95
N LEU A 40 0.75 -17.61 11.53
CA LEU A 40 1.24 -16.51 12.35
C LEU A 40 0.12 -15.48 12.63
N ILE A 41 -0.76 -15.25 11.65
CA ILE A 41 -1.99 -14.44 11.77
C ILE A 41 -2.81 -14.86 12.99
N VAL A 42 -3.01 -16.17 13.18
CA VAL A 42 -3.80 -16.72 14.28
C VAL A 42 -3.08 -16.60 15.62
N ASN A 43 -1.75 -16.64 15.63
CA ASN A 43 -0.95 -16.60 16.85
C ASN A 43 -0.74 -15.17 17.38
N LEU A 44 -0.79 -14.15 16.52
CA LEU A 44 -0.51 -12.74 16.85
C LEU A 44 -1.64 -11.78 16.42
N PRO A 45 -2.92 -12.04 16.78
CA PRO A 45 -4.06 -11.31 16.24
C PRO A 45 -4.06 -9.84 16.67
N ARG A 46 -3.64 -9.54 17.90
CA ARG A 46 -3.63 -8.16 18.43
C ARG A 46 -2.69 -7.24 17.64
N SER A 47 -1.45 -7.69 17.41
CA SER A 47 -0.43 -6.90 16.71
C SER A 47 -0.82 -6.64 15.26
N MET A 48 -1.37 -7.66 14.59
CA MET A 48 -1.86 -7.53 13.22
C MET A 48 -3.05 -6.56 13.13
N LEU A 49 -4.01 -6.63 14.06
CA LEU A 49 -5.18 -5.76 14.06
C LEU A 49 -4.80 -4.29 14.28
N ILE A 50 -3.87 -4.03 15.21
CA ILE A 50 -3.29 -2.69 15.42
C ILE A 50 -2.59 -2.21 14.14
N GLY A 51 -1.81 -3.09 13.49
CA GLY A 51 -1.14 -2.78 12.24
C GLY A 51 -2.10 -2.42 11.10
N LEU A 52 -3.17 -3.21 10.91
CA LEU A 52 -4.19 -2.97 9.89
C LEU A 52 -4.98 -1.68 10.13
N LEU A 53 -5.35 -1.42 11.39
CA LEU A 53 -5.96 -0.13 11.77
C LEU A 53 -4.99 1.03 11.51
N GLY A 54 -3.70 0.83 11.77
CA GLY A 54 -2.67 1.81 11.42
C GLY A 54 -2.63 2.09 9.92
N GLN A 55 -2.58 1.05 9.09
CA GLN A 55 -2.47 1.15 7.64
C GLN A 55 -3.71 1.77 6.99
N PHE A 56 -4.90 1.31 7.35
CA PHE A 56 -6.13 1.68 6.64
C PHE A 56 -6.95 2.76 7.32
N LEU A 57 -6.67 3.08 8.58
CA LEU A 57 -7.38 4.15 9.31
C LEU A 57 -6.44 5.32 9.63
N LEU A 58 -5.36 5.06 10.36
CA LEU A 58 -4.47 6.13 10.81
C LEU A 58 -3.75 6.81 9.65
N LEU A 59 -3.18 6.04 8.72
CA LEU A 59 -2.43 6.61 7.60
C LEU A 59 -3.31 7.46 6.67
N PRO A 60 -4.50 7.01 6.21
CA PRO A 60 -5.41 7.87 5.45
C PRO A 60 -5.89 9.09 6.25
N ALA A 61 -6.17 8.95 7.55
CA ALA A 61 -6.57 10.07 8.39
C ALA A 61 -5.47 11.14 8.52
N LEU A 62 -4.22 10.71 8.69
CA LEU A 62 -3.06 11.60 8.72
C LEU A 62 -2.85 12.29 7.37
N THR A 63 -2.98 11.56 6.26
CA THR A 63 -2.89 12.16 4.92
C THR A 63 -4.02 13.17 4.69
N PHE A 64 -5.24 12.89 5.14
CA PHE A 64 -6.34 13.84 5.09
C PHE A 64 -6.06 15.10 5.91
N MET A 65 -5.50 14.94 7.12
CA MET A 65 -5.07 16.08 7.94
C MET A 65 -3.99 16.92 7.24
N LEU A 66 -3.01 16.28 6.58
CA LEU A 66 -2.00 16.96 5.79
C LEU A 66 -2.61 17.71 4.60
N VAL A 67 -3.56 17.11 3.87
CA VAL A 67 -4.31 17.77 2.79
C VAL A 67 -5.03 19.02 3.31
N TYR A 68 -5.66 18.93 4.47
CA TYR A 68 -6.39 20.06 5.08
C TYR A 68 -5.45 21.23 5.45
N LEU A 69 -4.26 20.93 5.96
CA LEU A 69 -3.27 21.92 6.36
C LEU A 69 -2.52 22.55 5.17
N LEU A 70 -2.09 21.73 4.22
CA LEU A 70 -1.26 22.16 3.07
C LEU A 70 -2.09 22.69 1.89
N ARG A 71 -3.38 22.36 1.82
CA ARG A 71 -4.32 22.75 0.76
C ARG A 71 -3.75 22.59 -0.67
N PRO A 72 -3.30 21.37 -1.05
CA PRO A 72 -2.83 21.12 -2.40
C PRO A 72 -3.97 21.17 -3.41
N ALA A 73 -3.63 21.19 -4.70
CA ALA A 73 -4.61 21.11 -5.78
C ALA A 73 -5.51 19.86 -5.63
N PRO A 74 -6.81 19.93 -5.97
CA PRO A 74 -7.75 18.82 -5.78
C PRO A 74 -7.30 17.49 -6.39
N SER A 75 -6.71 17.49 -7.60
CA SER A 75 -6.17 16.28 -8.22
C SER A 75 -5.06 15.62 -7.38
N MET A 76 -4.16 16.43 -6.83
CA MET A 76 -3.07 15.97 -5.97
C MET A 76 -3.59 15.47 -4.63
N ALA A 77 -4.54 16.19 -4.02
CA ALA A 77 -5.19 15.77 -2.79
C ALA A 77 -5.81 14.37 -2.92
N LEU A 78 -6.53 14.15 -4.01
CA LEU A 78 -7.14 12.86 -4.32
C LEU A 78 -6.08 11.76 -4.52
N GLY A 79 -5.01 12.05 -5.28
CA GLY A 79 -3.90 11.14 -5.48
C GLY A 79 -3.21 10.71 -4.19
N MET A 80 -2.96 11.65 -3.27
CA MET A 80 -2.34 11.34 -1.97
C MET A 80 -3.23 10.44 -1.11
N ILE A 81 -4.54 10.71 -1.05
CA ILE A 81 -5.49 9.90 -0.28
C ILE A 81 -5.58 8.48 -0.88
N LEU A 82 -5.62 8.36 -2.22
CA LEU A 82 -5.63 7.06 -2.90
C LEU A 82 -4.37 6.25 -2.55
N VAL A 83 -3.18 6.86 -2.61
CA VAL A 83 -1.93 6.19 -2.25
C VAL A 83 -1.91 5.78 -0.77
N ALA A 84 -2.42 6.62 0.13
CA ALA A 84 -2.49 6.31 1.55
C ALA A 84 -3.45 5.15 1.87
N ALA A 85 -4.49 4.97 1.05
CA ALA A 85 -5.44 3.87 1.18
C ALA A 85 -4.94 2.56 0.58
N CYS A 86 -3.86 2.58 -0.22
CA CYS A 86 -3.28 1.37 -0.77
C CYS A 86 -2.61 0.51 0.33
N PRO A 87 -2.62 -0.82 0.16
CA PRO A 87 -1.92 -1.72 1.06
C PRO A 87 -0.39 -1.56 0.97
N GLY A 88 0.30 -2.00 2.02
CA GLY A 88 1.76 -2.04 2.05
C GLY A 88 2.33 -3.12 1.12
N GLY A 89 3.47 -2.84 0.49
CA GLY A 89 4.16 -3.79 -0.40
C GLY A 89 5.39 -4.43 0.23
N ASN A 90 5.99 -5.42 -0.47
CA ASN A 90 7.10 -6.25 0.01
C ASN A 90 8.39 -5.48 0.38
N ILE A 91 8.57 -4.27 -0.14
CA ILE A 91 9.69 -3.38 0.25
C ILE A 91 9.64 -3.05 1.75
N SER A 92 8.44 -2.96 2.35
CA SER A 92 8.28 -2.75 3.78
C SER A 92 8.85 -3.90 4.63
N ASN A 93 8.78 -5.14 4.13
CA ASN A 93 9.36 -6.32 4.79
C ASN A 93 10.89 -6.23 4.86
N PHE A 94 11.51 -5.78 3.76
CA PHE A 94 12.95 -5.56 3.70
C PHE A 94 13.40 -4.48 4.69
N PHE A 95 12.71 -3.34 4.73
CA PHE A 95 13.02 -2.28 5.70
C PHE A 95 12.79 -2.73 7.15
N THR A 96 11.73 -3.49 7.42
CA THR A 96 11.48 -4.06 8.75
C THR A 96 12.62 -4.98 9.19
N HIS A 97 13.18 -5.77 8.26
CA HIS A 97 14.33 -6.62 8.54
C HIS A 97 15.58 -5.81 8.91
N LEU A 98 15.88 -4.77 8.12
CA LEU A 98 16.99 -3.87 8.37
C LEU A 98 16.85 -3.12 9.70
N ALA A 99 15.63 -2.73 10.05
CA ALA A 99 15.32 -2.09 11.33
C ALA A 99 15.34 -3.06 12.53
N ARG A 100 15.66 -4.34 12.32
CA ARG A 100 15.58 -5.42 13.33
C ARG A 100 14.18 -5.57 13.96
N GLY A 101 13.15 -5.23 13.18
CA GLY A 101 11.75 -5.40 13.55
C GLY A 101 11.25 -6.83 13.34
N ASN A 102 9.97 -7.05 13.62
CA ASN A 102 9.33 -8.34 13.39
C ASN A 102 8.96 -8.52 11.91
N THR A 103 9.88 -9.08 11.14
CA THR A 103 9.70 -9.34 9.71
C THR A 103 8.53 -10.28 9.42
N ALA A 104 8.34 -11.30 10.25
CA ALA A 104 7.24 -12.26 10.09
C ALA A 104 5.88 -11.54 10.21
N LEU A 105 5.75 -10.61 11.16
CA LEU A 105 4.55 -9.79 11.30
C LEU A 105 4.36 -8.86 10.08
N SER A 106 5.42 -8.24 9.57
CA SER A 106 5.36 -7.37 8.37
C SER A 106 4.90 -8.13 7.13
N VAL A 107 5.42 -9.34 6.92
CA VAL A 107 5.01 -10.23 5.82
C VAL A 107 3.54 -10.57 5.96
N CYS A 108 3.09 -10.97 7.16
CA CYS A 108 1.69 -11.29 7.40
C CYS A 108 0.76 -10.08 7.23
N MET A 109 1.18 -8.88 7.65
CA MET A 109 0.41 -7.66 7.44
C MET A 109 0.25 -7.36 5.95
N SER A 110 1.36 -7.42 5.18
CA SER A 110 1.34 -7.21 3.72
C SER A 110 0.43 -8.22 3.03
N ALA A 111 0.46 -9.47 3.50
CA ALA A 111 -0.36 -10.57 2.97
C ALA A 111 -1.86 -10.44 3.28
N VAL A 112 -2.23 -9.84 4.40
CA VAL A 112 -3.64 -9.62 4.74
C VAL A 112 -4.18 -8.34 4.09
N SER A 113 -3.33 -7.34 3.89
CA SER A 113 -3.74 -6.06 3.31
C SER A 113 -3.86 -6.09 1.79
N THR A 114 -3.09 -6.95 1.11
CA THR A 114 -3.01 -7.06 -0.36
C THR A 114 -3.88 -8.19 -0.87
#